data_AF-A0A7V1IIP3-F1
#
_entry.id   AF-A0A7V1IIP3-F1
#
_cell.length_a   1.000
_cell.length_b   1.000
_cell.length_c   1.000
_cell.angle_alpha   90.00
_cell.angle_beta   90.00
_cell.angle_gamma   90.00
#
_symmetry.space_group_name_H-M   'P 1'
#
loop_
_entity.id
_entity.type
_entity.pdbx_description
1 polymer ?
#
loop_
_entity_poly.entity_id
_entity_poly.type
_entity_poly.pdbx_seq_one_letter_code
_entity_poly.pdbx_strand_id
1 'polypeptide(L)'
;MADSEVIMRTISISLSSFRSTLEAAKVLLGLCDSLGDEDASPVAASASLAMAVALDQSVSAALSFYRADRLADTDGAFRESREDGRIDRCSTFKSRVLGFPEIASGGKLTLDRGQADVRSLLRLIELRNRLMHIDEQALSLRLRFNPRESGPIEIEPLDESSISGDLPVQGEIDAAGQLSLSVPPPRNPWVDLSVEDARAHLRAVTRYIEEIIEADDGRLDVQSSGLLRLR
;
A
#
# COMPACT_ATOMS: atom_id res chain seq x y z
N MET A 1 22.70 17.11 52.29
CA MET A 1 22.25 16.01 51.42
C MET A 1 21.15 16.58 50.56
N ALA A 2 21.40 16.75 49.26
CA ALA A 2 20.47 17.37 48.33
C ALA A 2 19.70 16.26 47.62
N ASP A 3 18.39 16.21 47.83
CA ASP A 3 17.49 15.32 47.11
C ASP A 3 17.41 15.80 45.66
N SER A 4 18.00 15.01 44.77
CA SER A 4 17.92 15.23 43.33
C SER A 4 16.61 14.60 42.84
N GLU A 5 15.58 15.42 42.73
CA GLU A 5 14.29 15.04 42.19
C GLU A 5 14.44 14.76 40.68
N VAL A 6 14.37 13.49 40.32
CA VAL A 6 14.41 13.06 38.92
C VAL A 6 13.09 13.46 38.27
N ILE A 7 13.07 14.60 37.59
CA ILE A 7 11.94 15.04 36.77
C ILE A 7 11.83 14.10 35.58
N MET A 8 10.98 13.08 35.70
CA MET A 8 10.64 12.18 34.60
C MET A 8 9.76 12.96 33.61
N ARG A 9 10.36 13.46 32.53
CA ARG A 9 9.64 14.14 31.45
C ARG A 9 8.91 13.09 30.61
N THR A 10 7.63 12.90 30.86
CA THR A 10 6.75 12.09 30.00
C THR A 10 6.60 12.79 28.65
N ILE A 11 7.20 12.21 27.61
CA ILE A 11 6.95 12.62 26.22
C ILE A 11 5.63 11.97 25.79
N SER A 12 4.55 12.75 25.76
CA SER A 12 3.29 12.35 25.13
C SER A 12 3.43 12.50 23.63
N ILE A 13 3.69 11.40 22.93
CA ILE A 13 3.60 11.35 21.46
C ILE A 13 2.14 11.05 21.13
N SER A 14 1.38 12.07 20.74
CA SER A 14 0.04 11.86 20.18
C SER A 14 0.21 11.34 18.76
N LEU A 15 0.24 10.02 18.61
CA LEU A 15 0.13 9.36 17.32
C LEU A 15 -1.30 9.60 16.82
N SER A 16 -1.46 10.19 15.63
CA SER A 16 -2.79 10.35 15.04
C SER A 16 -3.41 8.97 14.82
N SER A 17 -4.62 8.76 15.35
CA SER A 17 -5.35 7.50 15.13
C SER A 17 -5.73 7.35 13.66
N PHE A 18 -5.92 6.11 13.18
CA PHE A 18 -6.38 5.87 11.81
C PHE A 18 -7.70 6.60 11.52
N ARG A 19 -8.59 6.72 12.52
CA ARG A 19 -9.85 7.47 12.42
C ARG A 19 -9.59 8.95 12.18
N SER A 20 -8.71 9.57 12.97
CA SER A 20 -8.33 10.98 12.79
C SER A 20 -7.70 11.24 11.42
N THR A 21 -6.82 10.34 10.97
CA THR A 21 -6.19 10.43 9.65
C THR A 21 -7.22 10.30 8.52
N LEU A 22 -8.19 9.39 8.64
CA LEU A 22 -9.26 9.21 7.67
C LEU A 22 -10.22 10.41 7.62
N GLU A 23 -10.54 11.01 8.78
CA GLU A 23 -11.33 12.25 8.83
C GLU A 23 -10.60 13.42 8.16
N ALA A 24 -9.29 13.56 8.38
CA ALA A 24 -8.50 14.56 7.67
C ALA A 24 -8.54 14.35 6.14
N ALA A 25 -8.49 13.09 5.68
CA ALA A 25 -8.62 12.78 4.26
C ALA A 25 -10.01 13.16 3.68
N LYS A 26 -11.09 12.95 4.44
CA LYS A 26 -12.45 13.39 4.05
C LYS A 26 -12.53 14.91 3.94
N VAL A 27 -11.92 15.64 4.87
CA VAL A 27 -11.85 17.11 4.83
C VAL A 27 -11.11 17.59 3.58
N LEU A 28 -9.95 17.00 3.26
CA LEU A 28 -9.19 17.34 2.05
C LEU A 28 -10.00 17.07 0.78
N LEU A 29 -10.70 15.95 0.70
CA LEU A 29 -11.60 15.67 -0.43
C LEU A 29 -12.74 16.69 -0.55
N GLY A 30 -13.31 17.13 0.57
CA GLY A 30 -14.35 18.16 0.57
C GLY A 30 -13.85 19.50 0.07
N LEU A 31 -12.56 19.82 0.28
CA LEU A 31 -11.96 21.05 -0.25
C LEU A 31 -11.86 21.01 -1.79
N CYS A 32 -11.64 19.84 -2.40
CA CYS A 32 -11.58 19.69 -3.86
C CYS A 32 -12.84 20.21 -4.57
N ASP A 33 -14.01 20.14 -3.93
CA ASP A 33 -15.29 20.61 -4.51
C ASP A 33 -15.33 22.14 -4.71
N SER A 34 -14.45 22.86 -4.01
CA SER A 34 -14.36 24.32 -4.03
C SER A 34 -13.17 24.86 -4.84
N LEU A 35 -12.34 23.97 -5.39
CA LEU A 35 -11.13 24.30 -6.14
C LEU A 35 -11.36 24.13 -7.65
N GLY A 36 -10.56 24.83 -8.46
CA GLY A 36 -10.48 24.54 -9.90
C GLY A 36 -9.71 23.24 -10.16
N ASP A 37 -9.88 22.66 -11.36
CA ASP A 37 -9.28 21.35 -11.72
C ASP A 37 -7.76 21.28 -11.50
N GLU A 38 -7.03 22.39 -11.77
CA GLU A 38 -5.58 22.45 -11.59
C GLU A 38 -5.13 22.31 -10.12
N ASP A 39 -5.90 22.89 -9.20
CA ASP A 39 -5.59 22.88 -7.76
C ASP A 39 -6.23 21.67 -7.05
N ALA A 40 -7.31 21.12 -7.59
CA ALA A 40 -8.03 20.00 -7.01
C ALA A 40 -7.22 18.70 -7.05
N SER A 41 -6.39 18.50 -8.09
CA SER A 41 -5.63 17.25 -8.28
C SER A 41 -4.55 17.01 -7.21
N PRO A 42 -3.67 17.99 -6.87
CA PRO A 42 -2.72 17.84 -5.75
C PRO A 42 -3.40 17.60 -4.40
N VAL A 43 -4.55 18.23 -4.16
CA VAL A 43 -5.33 18.03 -2.93
C VAL A 43 -5.95 16.63 -2.90
N ALA A 44 -6.46 16.13 -4.02
CA ALA A 44 -6.97 14.77 -4.15
C ALA A 44 -5.86 13.71 -3.94
N ALA A 45 -4.66 13.97 -4.46
CA ALA A 45 -3.49 13.12 -4.23
C ALA A 45 -3.09 13.09 -2.74
N SER A 46 -3.11 14.26 -2.08
CA SER A 46 -2.86 14.38 -0.64
C SER A 46 -3.91 13.63 0.19
N ALA A 47 -5.19 13.74 -0.19
CA ALA A 47 -6.28 13.01 0.45
C ALA A 47 -6.10 11.50 0.30
N SER A 48 -5.77 11.02 -0.90
CA SER A 48 -5.50 9.60 -1.15
C SER A 48 -4.31 9.11 -0.32
N LEU A 49 -3.23 9.90 -0.21
CA LEU A 49 -2.10 9.55 0.64
C LEU A 49 -2.50 9.42 2.11
N ALA A 50 -3.31 10.35 2.63
CA ALA A 50 -3.85 10.27 3.98
C ALA A 50 -4.72 9.00 4.19
N MET A 51 -5.55 8.62 3.20
CA MET A 51 -6.32 7.37 3.26
C MET A 51 -5.41 6.14 3.29
N ALA A 52 -4.34 6.11 2.48
CA ALA A 52 -3.37 5.02 2.49
C ALA A 52 -2.67 4.88 3.85
N VAL A 53 -2.32 6.01 4.49
CA VAL A 53 -1.75 6.03 5.84
C VAL A 53 -2.76 5.52 6.87
N ALA A 54 -4.01 5.97 6.81
CA ALA A 54 -5.06 5.48 7.70
C ALA A 54 -5.26 3.95 7.57
N LEU A 55 -5.26 3.45 6.32
CA LEU A 55 -5.35 2.02 6.05
C LEU A 55 -4.15 1.26 6.62
N ASP A 56 -2.92 1.73 6.40
CA ASP A 56 -1.72 1.07 6.94
C ASP A 56 -1.72 1.03 8.47
N GLN A 57 -2.12 2.14 9.11
CA GLN A 57 -2.27 2.21 10.57
C GLN A 57 -3.30 1.19 11.07
N SER A 58 -4.46 1.08 10.42
CA SER A 58 -5.53 0.16 10.80
C SER A 58 -5.12 -1.31 10.66
N VAL A 59 -4.51 -1.69 9.53
CA VAL A 59 -4.06 -3.06 9.27
C VAL A 59 -2.91 -3.43 10.21
N SER A 60 -1.97 -2.52 10.45
CA SER A 60 -0.85 -2.76 11.37
C SER A 60 -1.32 -2.96 12.80
N ALA A 61 -2.30 -2.18 13.25
CA ALA A 61 -2.94 -2.36 14.55
C ALA A 61 -3.66 -3.72 14.64
N ALA A 62 -4.44 -4.08 13.61
CA ALA A 62 -5.16 -5.35 13.56
C ALA A 62 -4.22 -6.57 13.57
N LEU A 63 -3.13 -6.53 12.80
CA LEU A 63 -2.09 -7.57 12.81
C LEU A 63 -1.41 -7.69 14.18
N SER A 64 -1.16 -6.56 14.84
CA SER A 64 -0.54 -6.54 16.18
C SER A 64 -1.49 -7.15 17.23
N PHE A 65 -2.78 -6.83 17.16
CA PHE A 65 -3.79 -7.43 18.02
C PHE A 65 -3.90 -8.94 17.78
N TYR A 66 -3.95 -9.38 16.52
CA TYR A 66 -4.02 -10.80 16.17
C TYR A 66 -2.79 -11.58 16.68
N ARG A 67 -1.59 -10.98 16.61
CA ARG A 67 -0.37 -11.55 17.21
C ARG A 67 -0.49 -11.70 18.73
N ALA A 68 -0.98 -10.66 19.42
CA ALA A 68 -1.09 -10.67 20.87
C ALA A 68 -2.11 -11.69 21.39
N ASP A 69 -3.28 -11.77 20.75
CA ASP A 69 -4.35 -12.72 21.09
C ASP A 69 -3.87 -14.17 20.99
N ARG A 70 -3.11 -14.48 19.93
CA ARG A 70 -2.50 -15.80 19.74
C ARG A 70 -1.42 -16.17 20.74
N LEU A 71 -0.62 -15.21 21.18
CA LEU A 71 0.37 -15.42 22.22
C LEU A 71 -0.31 -15.68 23.58
N ALA A 72 -1.49 -15.12 23.81
CA ALA A 72 -2.27 -15.36 25.02
C ALA A 72 -2.93 -16.76 25.01
N ASP A 73 -3.35 -17.26 23.84
CA ASP A 73 -3.97 -18.59 23.69
C ASP A 73 -2.98 -19.76 23.71
N THR A 74 -1.68 -19.52 23.49
CA THR A 74 -0.65 -20.56 23.48
C THR A 74 0.01 -20.72 24.85
N ASP A 75 -0.72 -21.35 25.76
CA ASP A 75 -0.20 -21.83 27.04
C ASP A 75 0.79 -23.00 26.78
N GLY A 76 2.07 -22.68 26.57
CA GLY A 76 3.17 -23.63 26.67
C GLY A 76 3.39 -24.60 25.50
N ALA A 77 3.69 -24.11 24.31
CA ALA A 77 4.62 -24.76 23.37
C ALA A 77 4.97 -23.80 22.24
N PHE A 78 6.26 -23.48 22.09
CA PHE A 78 6.84 -22.85 20.90
C PHE A 78 6.64 -23.79 19.68
N ARG A 79 5.42 -23.88 19.16
CA ARG A 79 5.20 -24.30 17.79
C ARG A 79 5.23 -23.03 16.98
N GLU A 80 6.33 -22.80 16.27
CA GLU A 80 6.35 -21.89 15.13
C GLU A 80 5.19 -22.29 14.21
N SER A 81 4.06 -21.62 14.36
CA SER A 81 2.89 -21.91 13.56
C SER A 81 3.21 -21.47 12.15
N ARG A 82 2.76 -22.22 11.14
CA ARG A 82 2.81 -21.79 9.73
C ARG A 82 2.18 -20.40 9.52
N GLU A 83 1.36 -19.95 10.46
CA GLU A 83 0.71 -18.64 10.46
C GLU A 83 1.60 -17.51 11.00
N ASP A 84 2.52 -17.75 11.94
CA ASP A 84 3.49 -16.72 12.38
C ASP A 84 4.42 -16.34 11.22
N GLY A 85 4.88 -17.36 10.49
CA GLY A 85 5.62 -17.17 9.25
C GLY A 85 4.82 -16.50 8.12
N ARG A 86 3.49 -16.39 8.21
CA ARG A 86 2.67 -15.60 7.27
C ARG A 86 2.64 -14.12 7.66
N ILE A 87 2.52 -13.82 8.94
CA ILE A 87 2.53 -12.43 9.41
C ILE A 87 3.91 -11.81 9.19
N ASP A 88 4.98 -12.58 9.38
CA ASP A 88 6.35 -12.12 9.15
C ASP A 88 6.66 -11.87 7.66
N ARG A 89 5.87 -12.44 6.74
CA ARG A 89 5.94 -12.16 5.30
C ARG A 89 5.22 -10.85 4.91
N CYS A 90 4.46 -10.25 5.81
CA CYS A 90 3.76 -8.98 5.58
C CYS A 90 4.68 -7.76 5.86
N SER A 91 5.85 -7.72 5.22
CA SER A 91 6.85 -6.66 5.39
C SER A 91 6.48 -5.35 4.68
N THR A 92 5.68 -5.39 3.62
CA THR A 92 5.31 -4.24 2.80
C THR A 92 3.87 -3.80 3.04
N PHE A 93 3.53 -2.56 2.67
CA PHE A 93 2.15 -2.06 2.82
C PHE A 93 1.20 -2.92 1.98
N LYS A 94 1.58 -3.22 0.74
CA LYS A 94 0.84 -4.11 -0.15
C LYS A 94 0.60 -5.48 0.46
N SER A 95 1.63 -6.14 0.99
CA SER A 95 1.48 -7.49 1.54
C SER A 95 0.69 -7.51 2.84
N ARG A 96 0.75 -6.45 3.66
CA ARG A 96 -0.14 -6.30 4.83
C ARG A 96 -1.61 -6.18 4.42
N VAL A 97 -1.95 -5.21 3.57
CA VAL A 97 -3.34 -4.95 3.17
C VAL A 97 -3.95 -6.17 2.46
N LEU A 98 -3.25 -6.74 1.48
CA LEU A 98 -3.81 -7.85 0.71
C LEU A 98 -3.77 -9.19 1.46
N GLY A 99 -2.82 -9.36 2.38
CA GLY A 99 -2.62 -10.59 3.14
C GLY A 99 -3.45 -10.68 4.40
N PHE A 100 -3.87 -9.55 4.99
CA PHE A 100 -4.61 -9.55 6.25
C PHE A 100 -5.88 -10.41 6.25
N PRO A 101 -6.76 -10.39 5.24
CA PRO A 101 -7.96 -11.24 5.25
C PRO A 101 -7.63 -12.73 5.29
N GLU A 102 -6.54 -13.15 4.64
CA GLU A 102 -6.06 -14.53 4.69
C GLU A 102 -5.58 -14.87 6.10
N ILE A 103 -4.84 -13.98 6.75
CA ILE A 103 -4.32 -14.18 8.11
C ILE A 103 -5.47 -14.28 9.11
N ALA A 104 -6.39 -13.30 9.10
CA ALA A 104 -7.51 -13.21 10.02
C ALA A 104 -8.52 -14.36 9.85
N SER A 105 -8.64 -14.94 8.66
CA SER A 105 -9.52 -16.08 8.40
C SER A 105 -8.85 -17.46 8.51
N GLY A 106 -7.56 -17.53 8.90
CA GLY A 106 -6.81 -18.78 8.96
C GLY A 106 -6.57 -19.42 7.58
N GLY A 107 -6.50 -18.62 6.52
CA GLY A 107 -6.21 -19.06 5.15
C GLY A 107 -7.41 -19.26 4.24
N LYS A 108 -8.63 -19.00 4.73
CA LYS A 108 -9.87 -19.35 4.02
C LYS A 108 -10.32 -18.28 3.02
N LEU A 109 -10.09 -17.01 3.36
CA LEU A 109 -10.62 -15.88 2.62
C LEU A 109 -9.51 -15.09 1.95
N THR A 110 -9.85 -14.49 0.82
CA THR A 110 -8.99 -13.56 0.09
C THR A 110 -9.83 -12.45 -0.54
N LEU A 111 -9.20 -11.32 -0.87
CA LEU A 111 -9.88 -10.24 -1.57
C LEU A 111 -10.25 -10.68 -2.99
N ASP A 112 -11.47 -10.37 -3.40
CA ASP A 112 -11.92 -10.56 -4.77
C ASP A 112 -11.41 -9.43 -5.67
N ARG A 113 -10.36 -9.72 -6.45
CA ARG A 113 -9.74 -8.76 -7.37
C ARG A 113 -10.67 -8.29 -8.50
N GLY A 114 -11.80 -8.96 -8.72
CA GLY A 114 -12.82 -8.52 -9.67
C GLY A 114 -13.62 -7.30 -9.18
N GLN A 115 -13.70 -7.09 -7.87
CA GLN A 115 -14.49 -6.02 -7.27
C GLN A 115 -13.90 -4.64 -7.55
N ALA A 116 -14.76 -3.65 -7.78
CA ALA A 116 -14.35 -2.28 -8.05
C ALA A 116 -13.53 -1.70 -6.87
N ASP A 117 -14.00 -1.90 -5.65
CA ASP A 117 -13.33 -1.40 -4.45
C ASP A 117 -11.96 -2.04 -4.23
N VAL A 118 -11.81 -3.36 -4.49
CA VAL A 118 -10.51 -4.03 -4.40
C VAL A 118 -9.53 -3.50 -5.45
N ARG A 119 -10.00 -3.20 -6.67
CA ARG A 119 -9.18 -2.53 -7.69
C ARG A 119 -8.79 -1.12 -7.27
N SER A 120 -9.69 -0.38 -6.63
CA SER A 120 -9.38 0.93 -6.05
C SER A 120 -8.36 0.85 -4.92
N LEU A 121 -8.39 -0.17 -4.06
CA LEU A 121 -7.35 -0.41 -3.04
C LEU A 121 -5.98 -0.67 -3.69
N LEU A 122 -5.93 -1.49 -4.74
CA LEU A 122 -4.69 -1.78 -5.47
C LEU A 122 -4.10 -0.51 -6.09
N ARG A 123 -4.94 0.31 -6.75
CA ARG A 123 -4.53 1.61 -7.29
C ARG A 123 -4.04 2.57 -6.21
N LEU A 124 -4.69 2.58 -5.05
CA LEU A 124 -4.28 3.39 -3.91
C LEU A 124 -2.88 2.99 -3.40
N ILE A 125 -2.61 1.68 -3.31
CA ILE A 125 -1.28 1.15 -2.92
C ILE A 125 -0.21 1.62 -3.91
N GLU A 126 -0.46 1.45 -5.21
CA GLU A 126 0.44 1.87 -6.27
C GLU A 126 0.67 3.39 -6.27
N LEU A 127 -0.40 4.16 -6.13
CA LEU A 127 -0.35 5.62 -6.04
C LEU A 127 0.49 6.07 -4.85
N ARG A 128 0.26 5.49 -3.65
CA ARG A 128 1.05 5.81 -2.45
C ARG A 128 2.53 5.54 -2.68
N ASN A 129 2.87 4.40 -3.28
CA ASN A 129 4.26 4.06 -3.58
C ASN A 129 4.88 5.06 -4.57
N ARG A 130 4.14 5.46 -5.62
CA ARG A 130 4.57 6.49 -6.56
C ARG A 130 4.78 7.85 -5.91
N LEU A 131 3.82 8.32 -5.10
CA LEU A 131 3.87 9.62 -4.42
C LEU A 131 4.99 9.70 -3.37
N MET A 132 5.28 8.60 -2.69
CA MET A 132 6.30 8.52 -1.66
C MET A 132 7.67 8.06 -2.18
N HIS A 133 7.80 7.79 -3.48
CA HIS A 133 9.00 7.22 -4.09
C HIS A 133 9.46 5.92 -3.41
N ILE A 134 8.51 5.08 -3.01
CA ILE A 134 8.78 3.78 -2.38
C ILE A 134 8.77 2.72 -3.46
N ASP A 135 9.94 2.15 -3.69
CA ASP A 135 10.10 0.99 -4.57
C ASP A 135 9.90 -0.30 -3.78
N GLU A 136 8.66 -0.81 -3.74
CA GLU A 136 8.35 -2.13 -3.16
C GLU A 136 8.74 -3.29 -4.09
N GLN A 137 9.11 -3.01 -5.35
CA GLN A 137 9.46 -3.98 -6.38
C GLN A 137 10.78 -3.58 -7.02
N ALA A 138 11.89 -3.68 -6.27
CA ALA A 138 13.24 -3.34 -6.75
C ALA A 138 13.42 -3.76 -8.22
N LEU A 139 13.36 -2.79 -9.14
CA LEU A 139 13.31 -3.02 -10.58
C LEU A 139 14.59 -3.72 -11.01
N SER A 140 14.51 -5.03 -11.23
CA SER A 140 15.59 -5.79 -11.86
C SER A 140 15.43 -5.67 -13.37
N LEU A 141 15.99 -4.64 -13.98
CA LEU A 141 16.01 -4.55 -15.45
C LEU A 141 17.05 -5.52 -16.00
N ARG A 142 16.65 -6.42 -16.90
CA ARG A 142 17.60 -7.29 -17.62
C ARG A 142 17.85 -6.71 -18.99
N LEU A 143 19.04 -6.15 -19.17
CA LEU A 143 19.52 -5.71 -20.47
C LEU A 143 19.93 -6.95 -21.27
N ARG A 144 19.27 -7.20 -22.41
CA ARG A 144 19.74 -8.19 -23.39
C ARG A 144 20.63 -7.49 -24.41
N PHE A 145 21.93 -7.73 -24.32
CA PHE A 145 22.90 -7.27 -25.30
C PHE A 145 23.31 -8.43 -26.21
N ASN A 146 23.15 -8.26 -27.53
CA ASN A 146 23.73 -9.14 -28.52
C ASN A 146 25.03 -8.50 -29.07
N PRO A 147 26.23 -8.95 -28.65
CA PRO A 147 27.51 -8.32 -29.03
C PRO A 147 27.85 -8.39 -30.52
N ARG A 148 27.04 -9.06 -31.34
CA ARG A 148 27.26 -9.22 -32.78
C ARG A 148 26.42 -8.29 -33.65
N GLU A 149 25.49 -7.54 -33.05
CA GLU A 149 24.57 -6.67 -33.77
C GLU A 149 24.64 -5.25 -33.19
N SER A 150 24.99 -4.29 -34.03
CA SER A 150 24.77 -2.87 -33.75
C SER A 150 23.27 -2.62 -33.89
N GLY A 151 22.54 -2.50 -32.78
CA GLY A 151 21.09 -2.38 -32.82
C GLY A 151 20.48 -1.92 -31.49
N PRO A 152 19.18 -1.55 -31.49
CA PRO A 152 18.47 -1.11 -30.30
C PRO A 152 18.48 -2.21 -29.22
N ILE A 153 18.71 -1.82 -27.97
CA ILE A 153 18.62 -2.76 -26.85
C ILE A 153 17.15 -2.98 -26.49
N GLU A 154 16.71 -4.23 -26.53
CA GLU A 154 15.44 -4.64 -25.94
C GLU A 154 15.61 -4.73 -24.42
N ILE A 155 14.87 -3.88 -23.71
CA ILE A 155 14.80 -3.89 -22.25
C ILE A 155 13.55 -4.68 -21.87
N GLU A 156 13.76 -5.92 -21.45
CA GLU A 156 12.67 -6.75 -20.94
C GLU A 156 12.55 -6.56 -19.43
N PRO A 157 11.34 -6.25 -18.90
CA PRO A 157 11.08 -6.40 -17.48
C PRO A 157 11.30 -7.85 -17.03
N LEU A 158 11.93 -8.07 -15.88
CA LEU A 158 12.08 -9.42 -15.32
C LEU A 158 10.74 -10.03 -14.88
N ASP A 159 9.73 -9.21 -14.67
CA ASP A 159 8.46 -9.61 -14.08
C ASP A 159 7.31 -8.78 -14.69
N GLU A 160 6.33 -9.46 -15.30
CA GLU A 160 5.18 -8.85 -15.98
C GLU A 160 4.28 -8.05 -15.03
N SER A 161 4.44 -8.27 -13.72
CA SER A 161 3.68 -7.59 -12.65
C SER A 161 4.28 -6.27 -12.16
N SER A 162 5.44 -5.87 -12.71
CA SER A 162 6.25 -4.73 -12.22
C SER A 162 6.21 -3.50 -13.12
N ILE A 163 5.44 -3.54 -14.23
CA ILE A 163 5.25 -2.38 -15.10
C ILE A 163 3.76 -2.11 -15.25
N SER A 164 3.22 -1.25 -14.38
CA SER A 164 1.95 -0.54 -14.64
C SER A 164 2.21 0.87 -15.21
N GLY A 165 3.30 1.06 -15.95
CA GLY A 165 3.58 2.32 -16.62
C GLY A 165 4.40 2.08 -17.85
N ASP A 166 3.82 2.34 -19.02
CA ASP A 166 4.51 2.45 -20.31
C ASP A 166 5.63 3.51 -20.20
N LEU A 167 6.79 3.13 -19.68
CA LEU A 167 8.01 3.89 -19.81
C LEU A 167 8.77 3.23 -20.96
N PRO A 168 8.60 3.69 -22.21
CA PRO A 168 9.42 3.22 -23.33
C PRO A 168 10.84 3.71 -23.08
N VAL A 169 11.64 2.91 -22.39
CA VAL A 169 13.08 3.15 -22.27
C VAL A 169 13.70 2.77 -23.61
N GLN A 170 14.20 3.76 -24.34
CA GLN A 170 14.92 3.53 -25.60
C GLN A 170 16.42 3.53 -25.32
N GLY A 171 17.12 2.47 -25.71
CA GLY A 171 18.57 2.34 -25.55
C GLY A 171 19.30 2.27 -26.89
N GLU A 172 20.34 3.07 -27.04
CA GLU A 172 21.27 3.02 -28.17
C GLU A 172 22.70 2.81 -27.66
N ILE A 173 23.47 1.97 -28.35
CA ILE A 173 24.91 1.82 -28.11
C ILE A 173 25.63 2.51 -29.26
N ASP A 174 26.48 3.49 -28.93
CA ASP A 174 27.25 4.20 -29.94
C ASP A 174 28.43 3.36 -30.49
N ALA A 175 29.09 3.88 -31.53
CA ALA A 175 30.25 3.21 -32.14
C ALA A 175 31.47 3.08 -31.20
N ALA A 176 31.49 3.79 -30.07
CA ALA A 176 32.50 3.69 -29.01
C ALA A 176 32.11 2.69 -27.90
N GLY A 177 30.94 2.06 -28.00
CA GLY A 177 30.42 1.12 -27.01
C GLY A 177 29.79 1.80 -25.79
N GLN A 178 29.48 3.10 -25.85
CA GLN A 178 28.75 3.79 -24.79
C GLN A 178 27.24 3.56 -24.93
N LEU A 179 26.61 3.19 -23.82
CA LEU A 179 25.17 3.03 -23.71
C LEU A 179 24.51 4.38 -23.41
N SER A 180 23.63 4.82 -24.30
CA SER A 180 22.72 5.96 -24.10
C SER A 180 21.30 5.46 -23.89
N LEU A 181 20.70 5.78 -22.76
CA LEU A 181 19.30 5.47 -22.44
C LEU A 181 18.48 6.76 -22.46
N SER A 182 17.45 6.81 -23.30
CA SER A 182 16.41 7.84 -23.26
C SER A 182 15.26 7.33 -22.41
N VAL A 183 15.11 7.93 -21.22
CA VAL A 183 13.98 7.67 -20.31
C VAL A 183 13.10 8.91 -20.33
N PRO A 184 11.82 8.83 -20.75
CA PRO A 184 10.93 9.98 -20.69
C PRO A 184 10.78 10.45 -19.24
N PRO A 185 10.66 11.77 -19.01
CA PRO A 185 10.45 12.26 -17.65
C PRO A 185 9.14 11.67 -17.10
N PRO A 186 9.15 11.11 -15.88
CA PRO A 186 7.95 10.53 -15.30
C PRO A 186 6.89 11.63 -15.14
N ARG A 187 5.64 11.31 -15.50
CA ARG A 187 4.51 12.21 -15.21
C ARG A 187 4.43 12.44 -13.71
N ASN A 188 4.29 13.71 -13.31
CA ASN A 188 4.18 14.06 -11.90
C ASN A 188 2.90 13.41 -11.31
N PRO A 189 3.03 12.42 -10.40
CA PRO A 189 1.87 11.70 -9.88
C PRO A 189 0.92 12.58 -9.05
N TRP A 190 1.38 13.76 -8.61
CA TRP A 190 0.57 14.70 -7.83
C TRP A 190 -0.49 15.44 -8.66
N VAL A 191 -0.34 15.48 -9.98
CA VAL A 191 -1.28 16.21 -10.86
C VAL A 191 -2.10 15.29 -11.77
N ASP A 192 -1.84 13.98 -11.71
CA ASP A 192 -2.43 12.95 -12.59
C ASP A 192 -3.63 12.23 -11.95
N LEU A 193 -4.10 12.70 -10.78
CA LEU A 193 -5.19 12.04 -10.04
C LEU A 193 -6.50 12.83 -10.14
N SER A 194 -7.56 12.15 -10.57
CA SER A 194 -8.89 12.75 -10.56
C SER A 194 -9.51 12.75 -9.16
N VAL A 195 -10.37 13.74 -8.88
CA VAL A 195 -11.16 13.78 -7.64
C VAL A 195 -12.09 12.54 -7.54
N GLU A 196 -12.57 12.04 -8.67
CA GLU A 196 -13.41 10.83 -8.72
C GLU A 196 -12.63 9.57 -8.27
N ASP A 197 -11.39 9.41 -8.73
CA ASP A 197 -10.52 8.32 -8.27
C ASP A 197 -10.26 8.41 -6.76
N ALA A 198 -9.98 9.61 -6.26
CA ALA A 198 -9.77 9.82 -4.82
C ALA A 198 -11.04 9.50 -3.99
N ARG A 199 -12.24 9.79 -4.50
CA ARG A 199 -13.50 9.36 -3.88
C ARG A 199 -13.70 7.84 -3.95
N ALA A 200 -13.27 7.19 -5.03
CA ALA A 200 -13.28 5.73 -5.13
C ALA A 200 -12.32 5.09 -4.11
N HIS A 201 -11.14 5.68 -3.91
CA HIS A 201 -10.22 5.27 -2.83
C HIS A 201 -10.86 5.41 -1.46
N LEU A 202 -11.54 6.52 -1.17
CA LEU A 202 -12.23 6.72 0.11
C LEU A 202 -13.24 5.62 0.37
N ARG A 203 -14.14 5.35 -0.59
CA ARG A 203 -15.14 4.29 -0.46
C ARG A 203 -14.49 2.93 -0.19
N ALA A 204 -13.45 2.61 -0.96
CA ALA A 204 -12.76 1.34 -0.84
C ALA A 204 -12.06 1.16 0.52
N VAL A 205 -11.40 2.21 1.04
CA VAL A 205 -10.75 2.19 2.36
C VAL A 205 -11.77 2.10 3.48
N THR A 206 -12.83 2.90 3.44
CA THR A 206 -13.90 2.83 4.44
C THR A 206 -14.52 1.44 4.50
N ARG A 207 -14.88 0.90 3.34
CA ARG A 207 -15.48 -0.43 3.25
C ARG A 207 -14.53 -1.53 3.71
N TYR A 208 -13.25 -1.45 3.38
CA TYR A 208 -12.23 -2.38 3.88
C TYR A 208 -12.13 -2.32 5.41
N ILE A 209 -12.09 -1.12 6.00
CA ILE A 209 -12.03 -0.97 7.45
C ILE A 209 -13.28 -1.57 8.10
N GLU A 210 -14.47 -1.22 7.63
CA GLU A 210 -15.75 -1.66 8.20
C GLU A 210 -15.96 -3.18 8.06
N GLU A 211 -15.73 -3.73 6.86
CA GLU A 211 -16.06 -5.14 6.56
C GLU A 211 -14.95 -6.13 6.94
N ILE A 212 -13.70 -5.67 7.08
CA ILE A 212 -12.53 -6.55 7.29
C ILE A 212 -11.82 -6.25 8.60
N ILE A 213 -11.54 -4.98 8.93
CA ILE A 213 -10.80 -4.64 10.15
C ILE A 213 -11.71 -4.63 11.38
N GLU A 214 -12.88 -4.01 11.26
CA GLU A 214 -13.85 -3.82 12.34
C GLU A 214 -14.96 -4.88 12.34
N ALA A 215 -14.85 -5.94 11.52
CA ALA A 215 -15.84 -7.02 11.49
C ALA A 215 -16.02 -7.65 12.88
N ASP A 216 -17.26 -7.62 13.39
CA ASP A 216 -17.62 -8.07 14.74
C ASP A 216 -17.12 -9.50 15.04
N ASP A 217 -16.69 -9.71 16.29
CA ASP A 217 -16.25 -10.99 16.87
C ASP A 217 -15.06 -11.70 16.20
N GLY A 218 -14.26 -10.98 15.40
CA GLY A 218 -13.04 -11.54 14.80
C GLY A 218 -13.30 -12.65 13.78
N ARG A 219 -14.54 -12.79 13.31
CA ARG A 219 -14.93 -13.79 12.32
C ARG A 219 -15.31 -13.09 11.03
N LEU A 220 -14.32 -12.99 10.13
CA LEU A 220 -14.58 -12.63 8.74
C LEU A 220 -15.55 -13.66 8.13
N ASP A 221 -16.66 -13.18 7.60
CA ASP A 221 -17.64 -13.99 6.87
C ASP A 221 -17.76 -13.47 5.43
N VAL A 222 -17.81 -14.41 4.47
CA VAL A 222 -18.01 -14.12 3.05
C VAL A 222 -19.41 -13.59 2.79
N GLN A 223 -20.39 -13.99 3.61
CA GLN A 223 -21.77 -13.54 3.43
C GLN A 223 -21.98 -12.09 3.86
N SER A 224 -21.14 -11.57 4.76
CA SER A 224 -21.23 -10.19 5.25
C SER A 224 -20.33 -9.22 4.50
N SER A 225 -19.25 -9.70 3.86
CA SER A 225 -18.34 -8.84 3.09
C SER A 225 -18.47 -9.02 1.58
N GLY A 226 -18.77 -7.92 0.89
CA GLY A 226 -18.75 -7.90 -0.59
C GLY A 226 -17.35 -7.77 -1.18
N LEU A 227 -16.30 -7.68 -0.35
CA LEU A 227 -14.90 -7.61 -0.76
C LEU A 227 -14.20 -8.97 -0.78
N LEU A 228 -14.77 -9.98 -0.10
CA LEU A 228 -14.13 -11.26 0.14
C LEU A 228 -14.67 -12.36 -0.78
N ARG A 229 -13.80 -13.32 -1.09
CA ARG A 229 -14.16 -14.59 -1.72
C ARG A 229 -13.44 -15.75 -1.03
N LEU A 230 -14.00 -16.94 -1.17
CA LEU A 230 -13.33 -18.18 -0.78
C LEU A 230 -12.10 -18.40 -1.67
N ARG A 231 -11.03 -18.89 -1.06
CA ARG A 231 -9.81 -19.28 -1.76
C ARG A 231 -9.94 -20.65 -2.42
#